data_AF-A0A2V7G2A7-F1
#
_entry.id   AF-A0A2V7G2A7-F1
#
_cell.length_a   1.000
_cell.length_b   1.000
_cell.length_c   1.000
_cell.angle_alpha   90.00
_cell.angle_beta   90.00
_cell.angle_gamma   90.00
#
_symmetry.space_group_name_H-M   'P 1'
#
loop_
_entity.id
_entity.type
_entity.pdbx_description
1 polymer ?
#
loop_
_entity_poly.entity_id
_entity_poly.type
_entity_poly.pdbx_seq_one_letter_code
_entity_poly.pdbx_strand_id
1 'polypeptide(L)'
;QPDLIVDATGRARLAARALGIGATVGPRHDVAHFAHFEGFRWDDVPGQVLIARLPAGWSWCIPLRDRLSVGTVMGRADAARLGRSPTDRLERTITADPWLSTIVGGGRRVTSVATYSNYQLISQRGYGPGWLMVGDAFGFVDPMLSPGVFLALRSAELVAGVLTPFLRRAATPAPAELASALGSYARVQTAMLAAWSDLVAYLYDGRMLALLRAGRAWVEDGSSVFKSAAQRHIERHIALQATGMGTTARYSRGLLRVLGRHGLRGISPADMAIR
;
A
#
# COMPACT_ATOMS: atom_id res chain seq x y z
N GLN A 1 -16.81 33.15 -0.05
CA GLN A 1 -16.28 32.04 -0.86
C GLN A 1 -14.94 31.62 -0.24
N PRO A 2 -14.57 30.33 -0.21
CA PRO A 2 -13.28 29.92 0.35
C PRO A 2 -12.13 30.32 -0.59
N ASP A 3 -10.99 30.74 -0.01
CA ASP A 3 -9.77 31.07 -0.78
C ASP A 3 -9.08 29.83 -1.36
N LEU A 4 -9.31 28.66 -0.75
CA LEU A 4 -8.74 27.37 -1.13
C LEU A 4 -9.71 26.22 -0.81
N ILE A 5 -9.90 25.33 -1.76
CA ILE A 5 -10.65 24.07 -1.58
C ILE A 5 -9.67 22.90 -1.51
N VAL A 6 -9.75 22.11 -0.44
CA VAL A 6 -8.95 20.88 -0.28
C VAL A 6 -9.87 19.67 -0.45
N ASP A 7 -9.72 18.93 -1.53
CA ASP A 7 -10.38 17.65 -1.71
C ASP A 7 -9.63 16.56 -0.92
N ALA A 8 -10.22 16.22 0.22
CA ALA A 8 -9.83 15.10 1.08
C ALA A 8 -10.89 13.97 1.05
N THR A 9 -11.65 13.86 -0.03
CA THR A 9 -12.77 12.90 -0.15
C THR A 9 -12.32 11.45 -0.39
N GLY A 10 -11.02 11.23 -0.37
CA GLY A 10 -10.37 9.96 -0.64
C GLY A 10 -10.78 9.40 -2.00
N ARG A 11 -11.18 8.14 -2.02
CA ARG A 11 -11.49 7.41 -3.25
C ARG A 11 -12.70 7.95 -4.03
N ALA A 12 -13.49 8.84 -3.43
CA ALA A 12 -14.57 9.53 -4.15
C ALA A 12 -14.01 10.48 -5.22
N ARG A 13 -12.79 11.01 -5.03
CA ARG A 13 -12.06 11.85 -5.99
C ARG A 13 -12.95 12.97 -6.57
N LEU A 14 -13.66 13.69 -5.70
CA LEU A 14 -14.70 14.62 -6.13
C LEU A 14 -14.17 15.73 -7.04
N ALA A 15 -13.02 16.34 -6.72
CA ALA A 15 -12.42 17.38 -7.55
C ALA A 15 -11.99 16.84 -8.91
N ALA A 16 -11.37 15.65 -8.95
CA ALA A 16 -10.98 15.05 -10.22
C ALA A 16 -12.19 14.77 -11.12
N ARG A 17 -13.30 14.27 -10.55
CA ARG A 17 -14.54 14.04 -11.31
C ARG A 17 -15.19 15.33 -11.78
N ALA A 18 -15.34 16.31 -10.89
CA ALA A 18 -15.95 17.59 -11.20
C ALA A 18 -15.18 18.37 -12.28
N LEU A 19 -13.85 18.24 -12.29
CA LEU A 19 -12.96 18.95 -13.21
C LEU A 19 -12.56 18.12 -14.45
N GLY A 20 -13.10 16.90 -14.62
CA GLY A 20 -12.77 16.03 -15.74
C GLY A 20 -11.29 15.61 -15.80
N ILE A 21 -10.62 15.50 -14.65
CA ILE A 21 -9.20 15.14 -14.56
C ILE A 21 -9.04 13.63 -14.69
N GLY A 22 -8.31 13.21 -15.73
CA GLY A 22 -7.96 11.82 -15.97
C GLY A 22 -7.07 11.21 -14.87
N ALA A 23 -6.91 9.89 -14.91
CA ALA A 23 -6.02 9.17 -14.02
C ALA A 23 -5.14 8.19 -14.79
N THR A 24 -3.89 8.06 -14.35
CA THR A 24 -3.05 6.93 -14.71
C THR A 24 -3.56 5.71 -13.94
N VAL A 25 -3.92 4.66 -14.67
CA VAL A 25 -4.39 3.39 -14.12
C VAL A 25 -3.20 2.44 -13.98
N GLY A 26 -3.09 1.77 -12.84
CA GLY A 26 -2.05 0.75 -12.64
C GLY A 26 -2.34 -0.55 -13.39
N PRO A 27 -1.36 -1.46 -13.46
CA PRO A 27 -1.46 -2.69 -14.25
C PRO A 27 -2.37 -3.76 -13.63
N ARG A 28 -2.79 -3.60 -12.36
CA ARG A 28 -3.60 -4.59 -11.65
C ARG A 28 -5.05 -4.12 -11.52
N HIS A 29 -5.96 -5.06 -11.75
CA HIS A 29 -7.42 -4.83 -11.66
C HIS A 29 -8.05 -5.69 -10.57
N ASP A 30 -7.34 -5.81 -9.45
CA ASP A 30 -7.74 -6.66 -8.33
C ASP A 30 -9.01 -6.17 -7.64
N VAL A 31 -9.60 -7.11 -6.90
CA VAL A 31 -10.69 -6.87 -5.97
C VAL A 31 -10.27 -7.31 -4.57
N ALA A 32 -10.56 -6.45 -3.59
CA ALA A 32 -10.44 -6.72 -2.18
C ALA A 32 -11.82 -7.03 -1.59
N HIS A 33 -11.93 -8.13 -0.87
CA HIS A 33 -13.09 -8.49 -0.05
C HIS A 33 -12.65 -8.62 1.40
N PHE A 34 -13.33 -7.98 2.34
CA PHE A 34 -12.92 -8.02 3.75
C PHE A 34 -14.08 -7.77 4.71
N ALA A 35 -13.93 -8.31 5.92
CA ALA A 35 -14.87 -8.15 7.03
C ALA A 35 -14.16 -8.32 8.37
N HIS A 36 -14.89 -8.05 9.47
CA HIS A 36 -14.39 -8.31 10.81
C HIS A 36 -15.00 -9.58 11.40
N PHE A 37 -14.20 -10.29 12.19
CA PHE A 37 -14.54 -11.57 12.83
C PHE A 37 -14.29 -11.53 14.34
N GLU A 38 -15.11 -12.24 15.10
CA GLU A 38 -14.94 -12.51 16.53
C GLU A 38 -14.67 -14.01 16.74
N GLY A 39 -14.07 -14.39 17.88
CA GLY A 39 -13.76 -15.80 18.19
C GLY A 39 -12.60 -16.38 17.36
N PHE A 40 -11.67 -15.52 16.93
CA PHE A 40 -10.44 -15.90 16.23
C PHE A 40 -9.34 -16.35 17.19
N ARG A 41 -8.34 -17.07 16.67
CA ARG A 41 -7.10 -17.40 17.37
C ARG A 41 -5.99 -16.46 16.94
N TRP A 42 -5.15 -16.03 17.88
CA TRP A 42 -4.04 -15.12 17.60
C TRP A 42 -2.81 -15.51 18.41
N ASP A 43 -1.90 -16.21 17.75
CA ASP A 43 -0.68 -16.76 18.36
C ASP A 43 0.59 -15.97 17.96
N ASP A 44 0.42 -14.73 17.52
CA ASP A 44 1.50 -13.81 17.14
C ASP A 44 1.57 -12.61 18.09
N VAL A 45 2.55 -11.72 17.89
CA VAL A 45 2.74 -10.50 18.67
C VAL A 45 1.44 -9.67 18.66
N PRO A 46 0.96 -9.19 19.82
CA PRO A 46 -0.23 -8.36 19.88
C PRO A 46 -0.14 -7.14 18.94
N GLY A 47 -1.15 -6.95 18.10
CA GLY A 47 -1.18 -5.86 17.12
C GLY A 47 -0.42 -6.11 15.83
N GLN A 48 0.29 -7.24 15.69
CA GLN A 48 1.04 -7.57 14.48
C GLN A 48 0.11 -7.72 13.28
N VAL A 49 0.45 -7.07 12.16
CA VAL A 49 -0.25 -7.29 10.90
C VAL A 49 0.38 -8.49 10.19
N LEU A 50 -0.44 -9.46 9.82
CA LEU A 50 0.01 -10.62 9.05
C LEU A 50 -0.48 -10.52 7.62
N ILE A 51 0.44 -10.75 6.68
CA ILE A 51 0.17 -10.79 5.24
C ILE A 51 0.64 -12.15 4.74
N ALA A 52 -0.24 -12.88 4.06
CA ALA A 52 0.07 -14.17 3.48
C ALA A 52 -0.27 -14.21 2.01
N ARG A 53 0.61 -14.83 1.22
CA ARG A 53 0.32 -15.14 -0.18
C ARG A 53 -0.73 -16.25 -0.26
N LEU A 54 -1.68 -16.10 -1.17
CA LEU A 54 -2.66 -17.12 -1.54
C LEU A 54 -2.30 -17.74 -2.91
N PRO A 55 -2.94 -18.86 -3.31
CA PRO A 55 -2.79 -19.38 -4.67
C PRO A 55 -3.16 -18.36 -5.76
N ALA A 56 -4.18 -17.54 -5.52
CA ALA A 56 -4.57 -16.40 -6.34
C ALA A 56 -4.66 -15.16 -5.43
N GLY A 57 -3.71 -14.23 -5.56
CA GLY A 57 -3.62 -13.06 -4.72
C GLY A 57 -2.97 -13.25 -3.35
N TRP A 58 -3.44 -12.48 -2.36
CA TRP A 58 -2.91 -12.44 -1.00
C TRP A 58 -4.01 -12.11 0.01
N SER A 59 -3.74 -12.33 1.30
CA SER A 59 -4.63 -12.00 2.40
C SER A 59 -3.94 -11.18 3.48
N TRP A 60 -4.73 -10.44 4.25
CA TRP A 60 -4.30 -9.84 5.50
C TRP A 60 -5.12 -10.36 6.69
N CYS A 61 -4.48 -10.35 7.84
CA CYS A 61 -5.10 -10.46 9.15
C CYS A 61 -4.57 -9.32 10.03
N ILE A 62 -5.47 -8.44 10.49
CA ILE A 62 -5.14 -7.28 11.33
C ILE A 62 -5.94 -7.40 12.63
N PRO A 63 -5.28 -7.72 13.76
CA PRO A 63 -5.96 -7.79 15.05
C PRO A 63 -6.37 -6.38 15.51
N LEU A 64 -7.64 -6.24 15.84
CA LEU A 64 -8.22 -5.09 16.53
C LEU A 64 -8.40 -5.45 18.02
N ARG A 65 -9.10 -4.62 18.80
CA ARG A 65 -9.28 -4.85 20.24
C ARG A 65 -10.00 -6.16 20.56
N ASP A 66 -11.16 -6.36 19.96
CA ASP A 66 -12.08 -7.49 20.19
C ASP A 66 -12.37 -8.28 18.90
N ARG A 67 -11.75 -7.89 17.80
CA ARG A 67 -12.07 -8.35 16.44
C ARG A 67 -10.81 -8.59 15.64
N LEU A 68 -10.94 -9.40 14.61
CA LEU A 68 -9.92 -9.57 13.58
C LEU A 68 -10.45 -9.03 12.25
N SER A 69 -9.72 -8.10 11.63
CA SER A 69 -9.98 -7.73 10.24
C SER A 69 -9.28 -8.73 9.33
N VAL A 70 -10.08 -9.43 8.53
CA VAL A 70 -9.59 -10.41 7.54
C VAL A 70 -10.02 -9.94 6.17
N GLY A 71 -9.06 -9.88 5.25
CA GLY A 71 -9.32 -9.49 3.88
C GLY A 71 -8.46 -10.22 2.89
N THR A 72 -8.96 -10.32 1.66
CA THR A 72 -8.32 -11.02 0.55
C THR A 72 -8.30 -10.10 -0.66
N VAL A 73 -7.16 -10.03 -1.36
CA VAL A 73 -6.95 -9.23 -2.56
C VAL A 73 -6.50 -10.15 -3.68
N MET A 74 -7.26 -10.21 -4.78
CA MET A 74 -6.95 -11.08 -5.90
C MET A 74 -7.56 -10.58 -7.22
N GLY A 75 -7.16 -11.18 -8.33
CA GLY A 75 -7.73 -10.88 -9.64
C GLY A 75 -9.24 -11.14 -9.69
N ARG A 76 -9.99 -10.28 -10.41
CA ARG A 76 -11.46 -10.38 -10.54
C ARG A 76 -11.94 -11.75 -11.02
N ALA A 77 -11.23 -12.36 -11.96
CA ALA A 77 -11.58 -13.66 -12.51
C ALA A 77 -11.44 -14.78 -11.46
N ASP A 78 -10.37 -14.76 -10.67
CA ASP A 78 -10.15 -15.73 -9.60
C ASP A 78 -11.15 -15.53 -8.46
N ALA A 79 -11.41 -14.28 -8.07
CA ALA A 79 -12.46 -13.95 -7.11
C ALA A 79 -13.83 -14.48 -7.57
N ALA A 80 -14.18 -14.34 -8.85
CA ALA A 80 -15.46 -14.81 -9.37
C ALA A 80 -15.63 -16.35 -9.31
N ARG A 81 -14.52 -17.11 -9.39
CA ARG A 81 -14.55 -18.59 -9.26
C ARG A 81 -14.89 -19.05 -7.84
N LEU A 82 -14.63 -18.21 -6.84
CA LEU A 82 -14.90 -18.52 -5.44
C LEU A 82 -16.36 -18.29 -5.05
N GLY A 83 -17.20 -17.68 -5.88
CA GLY A 83 -18.61 -17.53 -5.55
C GLY A 83 -19.29 -16.34 -6.20
N ARG A 84 -20.62 -16.31 -6.06
CA ARG A 84 -21.46 -15.28 -6.68
C ARG A 84 -21.47 -13.98 -5.87
N SER A 85 -21.50 -14.06 -4.54
CA SER A 85 -21.49 -12.89 -3.66
C SER A 85 -20.09 -12.59 -3.09
N PRO A 86 -19.78 -11.32 -2.73
CA PRO A 86 -18.57 -10.99 -1.96
C PRO A 86 -18.40 -11.81 -0.68
N THR A 87 -19.51 -12.13 -0.02
CA THR A 87 -19.54 -12.98 1.17
C THR A 87 -19.06 -14.38 0.87
N ASP A 88 -19.63 -15.04 -0.15
CA ASP A 88 -19.20 -16.39 -0.55
C ASP A 88 -17.70 -16.42 -0.87
N ARG A 89 -17.22 -15.39 -1.58
CA ARG A 89 -15.82 -15.31 -2.00
C ARG A 89 -14.88 -15.23 -0.81
N LEU A 90 -15.14 -14.32 0.13
CA LEU A 90 -14.31 -14.18 1.34
C LEU A 90 -14.36 -15.45 2.20
N GLU A 91 -15.55 -15.97 2.48
CA GLU A 91 -15.73 -17.13 3.37
C GLU A 91 -15.13 -18.41 2.77
N ARG A 92 -15.25 -18.61 1.45
CA ARG A 92 -14.61 -19.74 0.75
C ARG A 92 -13.11 -19.58 0.64
N THR A 93 -12.56 -18.36 0.49
CA THR A 93 -11.11 -18.17 0.59
C THR A 93 -10.59 -18.54 1.98
N ILE A 94 -11.26 -18.08 3.04
CA ILE A 94 -10.86 -18.41 4.43
C ILE A 94 -10.93 -19.92 4.67
N THR A 95 -11.97 -20.59 4.16
CA THR A 95 -12.16 -22.05 4.33
C THR A 95 -11.14 -22.86 3.51
N ALA A 96 -10.79 -22.40 2.31
CA ALA A 96 -9.90 -23.12 1.40
C ALA A 96 -8.41 -22.97 1.76
N ASP A 97 -8.04 -21.90 2.46
CA ASP A 97 -6.65 -21.66 2.88
C ASP A 97 -6.42 -22.18 4.32
N PRO A 98 -5.53 -23.18 4.52
CA PRO A 98 -5.32 -23.78 5.83
C PRO A 98 -4.86 -22.80 6.92
N TRP A 99 -4.08 -21.78 6.55
CA TRP A 99 -3.56 -20.80 7.50
C TRP A 99 -4.66 -19.85 7.97
N LEU A 100 -5.44 -19.29 7.04
CA LEU A 100 -6.62 -18.48 7.37
C LEU A 100 -7.66 -19.29 8.15
N SER A 101 -7.91 -20.54 7.77
CA SER A 101 -8.84 -21.42 8.49
C SER A 101 -8.38 -21.70 9.93
N THR A 102 -7.07 -21.71 10.20
CA THR A 102 -6.53 -21.90 11.56
C THR A 102 -6.73 -20.65 12.42
N ILE A 103 -6.53 -19.46 11.84
CA ILE A 103 -6.69 -18.16 12.52
C ILE A 103 -8.17 -17.87 12.77
N VAL A 104 -9.01 -17.96 11.74
CA VAL A 104 -10.44 -17.64 11.85
C VAL A 104 -11.19 -18.77 12.54
N GLY A 105 -10.88 -20.03 12.24
CA GLY A 105 -11.51 -21.21 12.85
C GLY A 105 -13.04 -21.18 12.77
N GLY A 106 -13.69 -21.47 13.91
CA GLY A 106 -15.14 -21.31 14.08
C GLY A 106 -15.59 -19.87 14.38
N GLY A 107 -14.73 -18.88 14.13
CA GLY A 107 -14.99 -17.47 14.36
C GLY A 107 -16.17 -16.95 13.55
N ARG A 108 -16.91 -16.01 14.13
CA ARG A 108 -18.14 -15.46 13.55
C ARG A 108 -17.84 -14.14 12.88
N ARG A 109 -18.23 -13.99 11.61
CA ARG A 109 -18.21 -12.70 10.92
C ARG A 109 -19.23 -11.75 11.56
N VAL A 110 -18.79 -10.55 11.94
CA VAL A 110 -19.61 -9.57 12.68
C VAL A 110 -19.92 -8.30 11.89
N THR A 111 -19.41 -8.17 10.67
CA THR A 111 -19.75 -7.09 9.74
C THR A 111 -20.22 -7.63 8.41
N SER A 112 -20.88 -6.78 7.61
CA SER A 112 -21.03 -7.03 6.18
C SER A 112 -19.65 -7.11 5.50
N VAL A 113 -19.57 -7.85 4.39
CA VAL A 113 -18.36 -7.88 3.57
C VAL A 113 -18.28 -6.60 2.75
N ALA A 114 -17.23 -5.83 2.97
CA ALA A 114 -16.89 -4.69 2.15
C ALA A 114 -16.11 -5.14 0.91
N THR A 115 -16.33 -4.44 -0.20
CA THR A 115 -15.65 -4.73 -1.48
C THR A 115 -15.00 -3.47 -2.03
N TYR A 116 -13.71 -3.55 -2.33
CA TYR A 116 -13.01 -2.52 -3.09
C TYR A 116 -12.44 -3.09 -4.38
N SER A 117 -12.55 -2.34 -5.48
CA SER A 117 -11.99 -2.74 -6.77
C SER A 117 -11.46 -1.53 -7.53
N ASN A 118 -10.69 -1.77 -8.59
CA ASN A 118 -10.13 -0.74 -9.48
C ASN A 118 -9.47 0.41 -8.71
N TYR A 119 -8.63 0.05 -7.75
CA TYR A 119 -8.11 1.00 -6.78
C TYR A 119 -6.83 1.71 -7.22
N GLN A 120 -6.08 1.17 -8.18
CA GLN A 120 -4.85 1.76 -8.72
C GLN A 120 -5.15 2.96 -9.63
N LEU A 121 -5.29 4.15 -9.05
CA LEU A 121 -5.60 5.39 -9.76
C LEU A 121 -4.75 6.53 -9.21
N ILE A 122 -3.98 7.18 -10.07
CA ILE A 122 -3.23 8.40 -9.74
C ILE A 122 -3.73 9.52 -10.66
N SER A 123 -4.28 10.59 -10.07
CA SER A 123 -4.80 11.73 -10.84
C SER A 123 -3.67 12.39 -11.65
N GLN A 124 -3.93 12.70 -12.92
CA GLN A 124 -2.96 13.36 -13.80
C GLN A 124 -2.61 14.78 -13.34
N ARG A 125 -3.53 15.42 -12.60
CA ARG A 125 -3.33 16.73 -11.98
C ARG A 125 -3.95 16.73 -10.58
N GLY A 126 -3.17 17.16 -9.59
CA GLY A 126 -3.56 17.16 -8.17
C GLY A 126 -3.88 18.51 -7.56
N TYR A 127 -3.73 19.60 -8.32
CA TYR A 127 -3.87 20.96 -7.82
C TYR A 127 -4.12 21.94 -8.96
N GLY A 128 -4.59 23.15 -8.62
CA GLY A 128 -4.76 24.27 -9.52
C GLY A 128 -5.08 25.57 -8.77
N PRO A 129 -5.43 26.65 -9.49
CA PRO A 129 -5.82 27.91 -8.85
C PRO A 129 -7.01 27.70 -7.90
N GLY A 130 -6.80 27.94 -6.61
CA GLY A 130 -7.85 27.85 -5.58
C GLY A 130 -8.26 26.43 -5.16
N TRP A 131 -7.57 25.37 -5.60
CA TRP A 131 -7.90 24.00 -5.18
C TRP A 131 -6.72 23.03 -5.18
N LEU A 132 -6.82 21.97 -4.38
CA LEU A 132 -5.92 20.81 -4.43
C LEU A 132 -6.59 19.52 -3.93
N MET A 133 -5.96 18.38 -4.20
CA MET A 133 -6.33 17.06 -3.70
C MET A 133 -5.27 16.55 -2.73
N VAL A 134 -5.68 15.83 -1.69
CA VAL A 134 -4.79 15.16 -0.71
C VAL A 134 -5.17 13.69 -0.52
N GLY A 135 -4.24 12.87 -0.03
CA GLY A 135 -4.44 11.43 0.16
C GLY A 135 -4.97 10.72 -1.08
N ASP A 136 -5.92 9.81 -0.87
CA ASP A 136 -6.54 9.00 -1.93
C ASP A 136 -7.28 9.82 -3.01
N ALA A 137 -7.65 11.08 -2.73
CA ALA A 137 -8.22 11.96 -3.75
C ALA A 137 -7.17 12.27 -4.84
N PHE A 138 -5.91 12.46 -4.43
CA PHE A 138 -4.79 12.61 -5.35
C PHE A 138 -4.49 11.28 -6.05
N GLY A 139 -4.30 10.21 -5.27
CA GLY A 139 -4.10 8.88 -5.85
C GLY A 139 -3.89 7.78 -4.83
N PHE A 140 -4.19 6.55 -5.25
CA PHE A 140 -4.05 5.31 -4.49
C PHE A 140 -3.38 4.25 -5.36
N VAL A 141 -2.51 3.44 -4.74
CA VAL A 141 -1.78 2.36 -5.41
C VAL A 141 -2.28 1.00 -4.95
N ASP A 142 -1.89 0.54 -3.76
CA ASP A 142 -2.24 -0.79 -3.29
C ASP A 142 -2.19 -0.82 -1.75
N PRO A 143 -3.08 -1.57 -1.07
CA PRO A 143 -3.06 -1.67 0.39
C PRO A 143 -1.91 -2.53 0.94
N MET A 144 -1.20 -3.29 0.11
CA MET A 144 -0.01 -4.05 0.49
C MET A 144 0.98 -3.16 1.23
N LEU A 145 1.46 -3.59 2.41
CA LEU A 145 2.30 -2.83 3.37
C LEU A 145 1.66 -1.57 4.00
N SER A 146 0.34 -1.40 3.92
CA SER A 146 -0.44 -0.39 4.66
C SER A 146 0.00 1.09 4.51
N PRO A 147 0.26 1.61 3.29
CA PRO A 147 0.80 2.96 3.11
C PRO A 147 -0.25 4.06 3.23
N GLY A 148 -1.54 3.73 3.04
CA GLY A 148 -2.55 4.72 2.64
C GLY A 148 -2.73 5.84 3.66
N VAL A 149 -2.83 5.47 4.94
CA VAL A 149 -2.95 6.44 6.04
C VAL A 149 -1.69 7.29 6.15
N PHE A 150 -0.50 6.70 6.05
CA PHE A 150 0.76 7.44 6.04
C PHE A 150 0.82 8.46 4.88
N LEU A 151 0.49 8.04 3.66
CA LEU A 151 0.48 8.91 2.47
C LEU A 151 -0.55 10.04 2.62
N ALA A 152 -1.73 9.76 3.18
CA ALA A 152 -2.74 10.78 3.45
C ALA A 152 -2.26 11.82 4.46
N LEU A 153 -1.74 11.38 5.62
CA LEU A 153 -1.22 12.27 6.66
C LEU A 153 -0.01 13.07 6.16
N ARG A 154 0.93 12.42 5.47
CA ARG A 154 2.10 13.09 4.90
C ARG A 154 1.69 14.12 3.85
N SER A 155 0.69 13.83 3.03
CA SER A 155 0.17 14.79 2.06
C SER A 155 -0.42 16.03 2.73
N ALA A 156 -1.16 15.86 3.84
CA ALA A 156 -1.71 16.96 4.62
C ALA A 156 -0.60 17.80 5.27
N GLU A 157 0.43 17.17 5.83
CA GLU A 157 1.59 17.85 6.43
C GLU A 157 2.36 18.68 5.39
N LEU A 158 2.61 18.12 4.20
CA LEU A 158 3.29 18.82 3.10
C LEU A 158 2.50 20.06 2.67
N VAL A 159 1.17 19.93 2.54
CA VAL A 159 0.29 21.06 2.21
C VAL A 159 0.32 22.11 3.31
N ALA A 160 0.18 21.71 4.58
CA ALA A 160 0.23 22.63 5.71
C ALA A 160 1.56 23.41 5.75
N GLY A 161 2.69 22.74 5.46
CA GLY A 161 4.00 23.37 5.33
C GLY A 161 4.05 24.43 4.22
N VAL A 162 3.45 24.14 3.06
CA VAL A 162 3.33 25.09 1.95
C VAL A 162 2.43 26.28 2.33
N LEU A 163 1.33 26.06 3.06
CA LEU A 163 0.38 27.10 3.44
C LEU A 163 0.85 27.99 4.59
N THR A 164 1.71 27.48 5.48
CA THR A 164 2.13 28.19 6.71
C THR A 164 2.69 29.60 6.46
N PRO A 165 3.59 29.85 5.48
CA PRO A 165 4.07 31.20 5.20
C PRO A 165 2.99 32.18 4.72
N PHE A 166 1.94 31.68 4.05
CA PHE A 166 0.79 32.48 3.59
C PHE A 166 -0.15 32.82 4.75
N LEU A 167 -0.36 31.87 5.66
CA LEU A 167 -1.17 32.10 6.85
C LEU A 167 -0.50 33.11 7.81
N ARG A 168 0.83 33.05 7.95
CA ARG A 168 1.59 33.97 8.82
C ARG A 168 1.60 35.42 8.35
N ARG A 169 1.56 35.65 7.04
CA ARG A 169 1.50 37.00 6.46
C ARG A 169 0.10 37.63 6.50
N ALA A 170 -0.92 36.89 6.96
CA ALA A 170 -2.33 37.30 6.99
C ALA A 170 -2.83 37.92 5.66
N ALA A 171 -2.26 37.48 4.54
CA ALA A 171 -2.58 37.97 3.21
C ALA A 171 -2.98 36.80 2.33
N THR A 172 -4.15 36.91 1.69
CA THR A 172 -4.62 35.92 0.72
C THR A 172 -3.70 35.96 -0.49
N PRO A 173 -2.94 34.89 -0.79
CA PRO A 173 -2.10 34.87 -1.98
C PRO A 173 -2.95 34.92 -3.24
N ALA A 174 -2.40 35.52 -4.29
CA ALA A 174 -3.00 35.39 -5.61
C ALA A 174 -3.10 33.88 -5.97
N PRO A 175 -4.18 33.41 -6.62
CA PRO A 175 -4.34 31.99 -6.95
C PRO A 175 -3.16 31.37 -7.72
N ALA A 176 -2.48 32.17 -8.55
CA ALA A 176 -1.28 31.75 -9.28
C ALA A 176 -0.05 31.56 -8.37
N GLU A 177 0.15 32.44 -7.38
CA GLU A 177 1.23 32.32 -6.38
C GLU A 177 1.03 31.05 -5.56
N LEU A 178 -0.19 30.82 -5.07
CA LEU A 178 -0.54 29.64 -4.31
C LEU A 178 -0.38 28.35 -5.12
N ALA A 179 -0.85 28.34 -6.38
CA ALA A 179 -0.69 27.20 -7.27
C ALA A 179 0.79 26.87 -7.54
N SER A 180 1.63 27.90 -7.76
CA SER A 180 3.08 27.72 -7.94
C SER A 180 3.72 27.07 -6.71
N ALA A 181 3.36 27.53 -5.50
CA ALA A 181 3.87 26.96 -4.25
C ALA A 181 3.42 25.49 -4.05
N LEU A 182 2.16 25.18 -4.39
CA LEU A 182 1.58 23.83 -4.33
C LEU A 182 2.18 22.85 -5.34
N GLY A 183 2.84 23.33 -6.39
CA GLY A 183 3.58 22.48 -7.32
C GLY A 183 4.68 21.67 -6.63
N SER A 184 5.29 22.21 -5.57
CA SER A 184 6.29 21.48 -4.77
C SER A 184 5.68 20.25 -4.07
N TYR A 185 4.51 20.42 -3.45
CA TYR A 185 3.73 19.35 -2.84
C TYR A 185 3.38 18.26 -3.86
N ALA A 186 2.80 18.63 -5.00
CA ALA A 186 2.35 17.67 -6.01
C ALA A 186 3.51 16.82 -6.55
N ARG A 187 4.70 17.39 -6.76
CA ARG A 187 5.89 16.62 -7.16
C ARG A 187 6.28 15.58 -6.12
N VAL A 188 6.27 15.94 -4.84
CA VAL A 188 6.61 15.02 -3.74
C VAL A 188 5.57 13.91 -3.64
N GLN A 189 4.28 14.25 -3.68
CA GLN A 189 3.19 13.28 -3.63
C GLN A 189 3.26 12.27 -4.79
N THR A 190 3.47 12.75 -6.02
CA THR A 190 3.65 11.88 -7.19
C THR A 190 4.87 10.98 -7.05
N ALA A 191 6.01 11.52 -6.56
CA ALA A 191 7.21 10.72 -6.34
C ALA A 191 7.01 9.64 -5.27
N MET A 192 6.27 9.94 -4.20
CA MET A 192 5.92 8.96 -3.16
C MET A 192 5.02 7.84 -3.71
N LEU A 193 3.97 8.18 -4.45
CA LEU A 193 3.07 7.20 -5.08
C LEU A 193 3.80 6.31 -6.10
N ALA A 194 4.64 6.90 -6.95
CA ALA A 194 5.44 6.15 -7.90
C ALA A 194 6.44 5.22 -7.18
N ALA A 195 7.13 5.75 -6.16
CA ALA A 195 8.08 4.95 -5.42
C ALA A 195 7.44 3.80 -4.63
N TRP A 196 6.20 4.01 -4.16
CA TRP A 196 5.40 2.98 -3.55
C TRP A 196 4.96 1.91 -4.55
N SER A 197 4.48 2.34 -5.73
CA SER A 197 4.13 1.43 -6.83
C SER A 197 5.30 0.53 -7.23
N ASP A 198 6.51 1.07 -7.26
CA ASP A 198 7.71 0.27 -7.52
C ASP A 198 7.94 -0.78 -6.43
N LEU A 199 7.86 -0.40 -5.15
CA LEU A 199 8.07 -1.33 -4.04
C LEU A 199 7.05 -2.46 -4.05
N VAL A 200 5.78 -2.11 -4.28
CA VAL A 200 4.69 -3.09 -4.41
C VAL A 200 4.92 -4.04 -5.58
N ALA A 201 5.47 -3.56 -6.69
CA ALA A 201 5.81 -4.43 -7.83
C ALA A 201 6.82 -5.53 -7.44
N TYR A 202 7.82 -5.26 -6.59
CA TYR A 202 8.75 -6.29 -6.09
C TYR A 202 8.07 -7.38 -5.27
N LEU A 203 6.96 -7.06 -4.59
CA LEU A 203 6.17 -8.06 -3.88
C LEU A 203 5.36 -8.90 -4.86
N TYR A 204 4.67 -8.26 -5.80
CA TYR A 204 3.82 -8.97 -6.76
C TYR A 204 4.60 -9.85 -7.74
N ASP A 205 5.76 -9.43 -8.23
CA ASP A 205 6.59 -10.25 -9.13
C ASP A 205 7.47 -11.28 -8.40
N GLY A 206 7.34 -11.36 -7.07
CA GLY A 206 8.03 -12.34 -6.23
C GLY A 206 9.49 -12.03 -5.95
N ARG A 207 10.07 -10.93 -6.48
CA ARG A 207 11.48 -10.59 -6.21
C ARG A 207 11.75 -10.35 -4.73
N MET A 208 10.83 -9.70 -4.01
CA MET A 208 10.97 -9.47 -2.57
C MET A 208 11.01 -10.79 -1.80
N LEU A 209 10.10 -11.72 -2.11
CA LEU A 209 10.05 -13.04 -1.48
C LEU A 209 11.29 -13.87 -1.83
N ALA A 210 11.74 -13.83 -3.07
CA ALA A 210 12.96 -14.51 -3.51
C ALA A 210 14.21 -13.96 -2.79
N LEU A 211 14.28 -12.63 -2.59
CA LEU A 211 15.35 -12.01 -1.81
C LEU A 211 15.34 -12.44 -0.35
N LEU A 212 14.16 -12.48 0.29
CA LEU A 212 14.03 -12.95 1.66
C LEU A 212 14.48 -14.42 1.79
N ARG A 213 14.11 -15.29 0.83
CA ARG A 213 14.55 -16.70 0.82
C ARG A 213 16.05 -16.84 0.58
N ALA A 214 16.60 -16.09 -0.39
CA ALA A 214 18.04 -16.07 -0.67
C ALA A 214 18.84 -15.58 0.54
N GLY A 215 18.30 -14.58 1.26
CA GLY A 215 18.88 -14.06 2.49
C GLY A 215 18.92 -15.11 3.61
N ARG A 216 17.83 -15.84 3.86
CA ARG A 216 17.79 -16.91 4.87
C ARG A 216 18.80 -18.03 4.57
N ALA A 217 18.79 -18.54 3.34
CA ALA A 217 19.71 -19.60 2.92
C ALA A 217 21.20 -19.17 3.07
N TRP A 218 21.51 -17.88 2.85
CA TRP A 218 22.87 -17.37 3.01
C TRP A 218 23.39 -17.39 4.45
N VAL A 219 22.48 -17.16 5.39
CA VAL A 219 22.77 -17.09 6.82
C VAL A 219 22.90 -18.50 7.39
N GLU A 220 22.05 -19.42 6.92
CA GLU A 220 22.09 -20.85 7.26
C GLU A 220 23.40 -21.52 6.76
N ASP A 221 23.95 -21.08 5.63
CA ASP A 221 25.26 -21.50 5.08
C ASP A 221 26.47 -20.87 5.82
N GLY A 222 26.36 -20.76 7.14
CA GLY A 222 27.37 -20.22 8.05
C GLY A 222 27.33 -18.69 8.18
N SER A 223 27.06 -18.18 9.38
CA SER A 223 27.04 -16.74 9.66
C SER A 223 28.44 -16.19 9.96
N SER A 224 28.86 -15.13 9.27
CA SER A 224 30.00 -14.31 9.68
C SER A 224 29.53 -12.91 10.12
N VAL A 225 30.38 -12.18 10.85
CA VAL A 225 30.10 -10.80 11.27
C VAL A 225 29.77 -9.92 10.06
N PHE A 226 30.50 -10.10 8.95
CA PHE A 226 30.26 -9.40 7.70
C PHE A 226 28.90 -9.76 7.09
N LYS A 227 28.56 -11.07 7.01
CA LYS A 227 27.26 -11.50 6.47
C LYS A 227 26.09 -10.90 7.27
N SER A 228 26.21 -10.95 8.60
CA SER A 228 25.20 -10.42 9.51
C SER A 228 25.05 -8.90 9.42
N ALA A 229 26.16 -8.17 9.27
CA ALA A 229 26.13 -6.72 9.10
C ALA A 229 25.46 -6.32 7.78
N ALA A 230 25.80 -7.00 6.68
CA ALA A 230 25.19 -6.79 5.38
C ALA A 230 23.68 -7.11 5.40
N GLN A 231 23.27 -8.21 6.03
CA GLN A 231 21.85 -8.56 6.19
C GLN A 231 21.08 -7.47 6.93
N ARG A 232 21.56 -7.04 8.12
CA ARG A 232 20.92 -5.96 8.89
C ARG A 232 20.80 -4.67 8.08
N HIS A 233 21.81 -4.35 7.28
CA HIS A 233 21.78 -3.19 6.39
C HIS A 233 20.69 -3.31 5.33
N ILE A 234 20.62 -4.45 4.65
CA ILE A 234 19.58 -4.73 3.63
C ILE A 234 18.19 -4.65 4.24
N GLU A 235 17.96 -5.36 5.36
CA GLU A 235 16.67 -5.38 6.07
C GLU A 235 16.25 -3.98 6.52
N ARG A 236 17.18 -3.18 7.07
CA ARG A 236 16.94 -1.78 7.43
C ARG A 236 16.45 -0.97 6.23
N HIS A 237 17.10 -1.10 5.07
CA HIS A 237 16.72 -0.32 3.90
C HIS A 237 15.40 -0.75 3.27
N ILE A 238 15.06 -2.04 3.32
CA ILE A 238 13.74 -2.54 2.95
C ILE A 238 12.66 -2.01 3.92
N ALA A 239 12.92 -2.10 5.23
CA ALA A 239 12.01 -1.59 6.26
C ALA A 239 11.79 -0.07 6.15
N LEU A 240 12.84 0.71 5.88
CA LEU A 240 12.73 2.15 5.63
C LEU A 240 11.81 2.45 4.43
N GLN A 241 11.87 1.63 3.38
CA GLN A 241 10.96 1.79 2.24
C GLN A 241 9.52 1.43 2.59
N ALA A 242 9.30 0.33 3.32
CA ALA A 242 7.97 -0.16 3.69
C ALA A 242 7.26 0.75 4.70
N THR A 243 8.01 1.39 5.60
CA THR A 243 7.48 2.30 6.64
C THR A 243 7.12 3.70 6.13
N GLY A 244 7.43 4.04 4.87
CA GLY A 244 7.22 5.39 4.34
C GLY A 244 8.41 6.35 4.52
N MET A 245 9.25 6.11 5.54
CA MET A 245 10.36 7.01 5.92
C MET A 245 11.45 7.14 4.85
N GLY A 246 11.69 6.08 4.09
CA GLY A 246 12.72 6.00 3.06
C GLY A 246 12.20 5.53 1.71
N THR A 247 10.89 5.57 1.46
CA THR A 247 10.29 5.09 0.21
C THR A 247 10.88 5.79 -1.01
N THR A 248 11.13 7.09 -0.93
CA THR A 248 11.73 7.89 -2.01
C THR A 248 13.27 7.98 -1.95
N ALA A 249 13.90 7.35 -0.96
CA ALA A 249 15.35 7.42 -0.77
C ALA A 249 16.08 6.75 -1.94
N ARG A 250 16.93 7.51 -2.65
CA ARG A 250 17.67 7.05 -3.83
C ARG A 250 18.53 5.82 -3.54
N TYR A 251 19.21 5.82 -2.39
CA TYR A 251 20.06 4.71 -1.99
C TYR A 251 19.26 3.43 -1.76
N SER A 252 18.22 3.45 -0.92
CA SER A 252 17.40 2.26 -0.64
C SER A 252 16.81 1.67 -1.93
N ARG A 253 16.25 2.53 -2.79
CA ARG A 253 15.71 2.13 -4.11
C ARG A 253 16.80 1.60 -5.04
N GLY A 254 18.02 2.14 -4.97
CA GLY A 254 19.19 1.64 -5.72
C GLY A 254 19.60 0.25 -5.23
N LEU A 255 19.73 0.08 -3.92
CA LEU A 255 20.07 -1.18 -3.28
C LEU A 255 19.07 -2.28 -3.65
N LEU A 256 17.76 -2.02 -3.52
CA LEU A 256 16.72 -2.99 -3.88
C LEU A 256 16.77 -3.37 -5.36
N ARG A 257 17.08 -2.43 -6.26
CA ARG A 257 17.28 -2.72 -7.69
C ARG A 257 18.49 -3.62 -7.95
N VAL A 258 19.62 -3.37 -7.29
CA VAL A 258 20.81 -4.20 -7.42
C VAL A 258 20.53 -5.60 -6.88
N LEU A 259 19.92 -5.70 -5.71
CA LEU A 259 19.54 -6.98 -5.10
C LEU A 259 18.55 -7.75 -5.97
N GLY A 260 17.51 -7.11 -6.49
CA GLY A 260 16.53 -7.77 -7.35
C GLY A 260 17.09 -8.29 -8.67
N ARG A 261 18.27 -7.84 -9.10
CA ARG A 261 18.97 -8.33 -10.30
C ARG A 261 20.04 -9.38 -9.99
N HIS A 262 20.80 -9.19 -8.92
CA HIS A 262 22.02 -9.96 -8.65
C HIS A 262 21.97 -10.76 -7.34
N GLY A 263 21.05 -10.44 -6.43
CA GLY A 263 20.93 -11.02 -5.09
C GLY A 263 20.05 -12.27 -5.02
N LEU A 264 19.44 -12.71 -6.13
CA LEU A 264 18.47 -13.82 -6.14
C LEU A 264 19.11 -15.21 -6.02
N ARG A 265 20.40 -15.36 -6.32
CA ARG A 265 21.18 -16.60 -6.11
C ARG A 265 20.52 -17.87 -6.69
N GLY A 266 20.02 -17.78 -7.92
CA GLY A 266 19.38 -18.92 -8.61
C GLY A 266 17.94 -19.18 -8.20
N ILE A 267 17.37 -18.43 -7.25
CA ILE A 267 15.95 -18.51 -6.89
C ILE A 267 15.13 -17.75 -7.93
N SER A 268 14.19 -18.44 -8.58
CA SER A 268 13.25 -17.86 -9.54
C SER A 268 12.18 -17.01 -8.83
N PRO A 269 12.07 -15.70 -9.11
CA PRO A 269 10.99 -14.86 -8.58
C PRO A 269 9.60 -15.28 -9.06
N ALA A 270 9.49 -15.82 -10.27
CA ALA A 270 8.21 -16.15 -10.90
C ALA A 270 7.41 -17.19 -10.10
N ASP A 271 8.10 -18.14 -9.46
CA ASP A 271 7.47 -19.14 -8.59
C ASP A 271 6.88 -18.51 -7.31
N MET A 272 7.42 -17.35 -6.95
CA MET A 272 7.05 -16.57 -5.77
C MET A 272 6.04 -15.44 -6.06
N ALA A 273 5.74 -15.19 -7.34
CA ALA A 273 4.86 -14.12 -7.76
C ALA A 273 3.43 -14.29 -7.20
N ILE A 274 2.84 -13.15 -6.83
CA ILE A 274 1.43 -13.04 -6.46
C ILE A 274 0.66 -12.78 -7.76
N ARG A 275 -0.11 -13.79 -8.18
CA ARG A 275 -0.93 -13.74 -9.39
C ARG A 275 -2.14 -12.85 -9.14
#